data_AF-A0A3Q9HNQ1-F1
#
_entry.id   AF-A0A3Q9HNQ1-F1
#
_cell.length_a   1.000
_cell.length_b   1.000
_cell.length_c   1.000
_cell.angle_alpha   90.00
_cell.angle_beta   90.00
_cell.angle_gamma   90.00
#
_symmetry.space_group_name_H-M   'P 1'
#
loop_
_entity.id
_entity.type
_entity.pdbx_description
1 polymer ?
#
loop_
_entity_poly.entity_id
_entity_poly.type
_entity_poly.pdbx_seq_one_letter_code
_entity_poly.pdbx_strand_id
1 'polypeptide(L)'
;MVFFHIFLLVLFIIVGVAGLIYRVDEGVFIGLTLAPWEVRIVLAFFGKVNQKLVKMLIIIAGIIGVIYFLLQSRWAWALAMAGVQGYIYLIVTRSVSKLIKKEETDNDKKNKG
;
A
#
# COMPACT_ATOMS: atom_id res chain seq x y z
N MET A 1 0.01 14.14 14.76
CA MET A 1 -0.46 12.79 14.35
C MET A 1 0.39 12.14 13.26
N VAL A 2 1.00 12.88 12.32
CA VAL A 2 1.78 12.29 11.21
C VAL A 2 3.09 11.64 11.62
N PHE A 3 3.73 12.16 12.67
CA PHE A 3 4.93 11.56 13.24
C PHE A 3 4.73 10.08 13.58
N PHE A 4 3.54 9.71 14.08
CA PHE A 4 3.19 8.33 14.40
C PHE A 4 3.13 7.44 13.14
N HIS A 5 2.57 7.95 12.04
CA HIS A 5 2.53 7.22 10.76
C HIS A 5 3.92 7.07 10.12
N ILE A 6 4.77 8.08 10.26
CA ILE A 6 6.17 7.99 9.81
C ILE A 6 6.93 6.95 10.65
N PHE A 7 6.74 6.97 11.97
CA PHE A 7 7.31 5.97 12.87
C PHE A 7 6.84 4.55 12.51
N LEU A 8 5.54 4.36 12.29
CA LEU A 8 4.97 3.09 11.86
C LEU A 8 5.51 2.64 10.50
N LEU A 9 5.66 3.56 9.54
CA LEU A 9 6.24 3.26 8.24
C LEU A 9 7.66 2.68 8.39
N VAL A 10 8.51 3.37 9.17
CA VAL A 10 9.88 2.91 9.43
C VAL A 10 9.86 1.56 10.15
N LEU A 11 8.99 1.39 11.15
CA LEU A 11 8.81 0.14 11.87
C LEU A 11 8.42 -1.00 10.93
N PHE A 12 7.44 -0.82 10.05
CA PHE A 12 7.01 -1.85 9.11
C PHE A 12 8.06 -2.18 8.05
N ILE A 13 8.86 -1.20 7.62
CA ILE A 13 10.02 -1.46 6.75
C ILE A 13 11.02 -2.34 7.48
N ILE A 14 11.39 -1.99 8.73
CA ILE A 14 12.35 -2.78 9.52
C ILE A 14 11.80 -4.19 9.78
N VAL A 15 10.55 -4.32 10.21
CA VAL A 15 9.90 -5.61 10.49
C VAL A 15 9.77 -6.45 9.22
N GLY A 16 9.42 -5.84 8.09
CA GLY A 16 9.32 -6.53 6.81
C GLY A 16 10.68 -7.04 6.31
N VAL A 17 11.71 -6.20 6.38
CA VAL A 17 13.09 -6.57 6.00
C VAL A 17 13.67 -7.61 6.95
N ALA A 18 13.50 -7.45 8.26
CA ALA A 18 13.92 -8.42 9.26
C ALA A 18 13.20 -9.75 9.06
N GLY A 19 11.88 -9.74 8.80
CA GLY A 19 11.12 -10.92 8.45
C GLY A 19 11.68 -11.63 7.22
N LEU A 20 12.10 -10.88 6.20
CA LEU A 20 12.68 -11.43 4.97
C LEU A 20 14.03 -12.11 5.24
N ILE A 21 14.88 -11.49 6.07
CA ILE A 21 16.22 -11.99 6.40
C ILE A 21 16.14 -13.20 7.34
N TYR A 22 15.35 -13.09 8.41
CA TYR A 22 15.23 -14.12 9.46
C TYR A 22 14.16 -15.18 9.16
N ARG A 23 13.52 -15.11 7.98
CA ARG A 23 12.48 -16.02 7.53
C ARG A 23 11.28 -16.11 8.47
N VAL A 24 10.86 -14.96 9.01
CA VAL A 24 9.69 -14.84 9.88
C VAL A 24 8.49 -14.44 9.04
N ASP A 25 7.60 -15.41 8.81
CA ASP A 25 6.47 -15.29 7.89
C ASP A 25 5.53 -14.12 8.29
N GLU A 26 5.26 -13.97 9.57
CA GLU A 26 4.41 -12.90 10.11
C GLU A 26 5.03 -11.52 9.89
N GLY A 27 6.36 -11.42 10.05
CA GLY A 27 7.10 -10.18 9.85
C GLY A 27 7.06 -9.72 8.40
N VAL A 28 7.26 -10.65 7.46
CA VAL A 28 7.15 -10.39 6.01
C VAL A 28 5.74 -9.96 5.65
N PHE A 29 4.73 -10.71 6.12
CA PHE A 29 3.32 -10.43 5.82
C PHE A 29 2.90 -9.06 6.32
N ILE A 30 3.12 -8.78 7.60
CA ILE A 30 2.70 -7.53 8.26
C ILE A 30 3.48 -6.34 7.68
N GLY A 31 4.81 -6.47 7.58
CA GLY A 31 5.68 -5.38 7.13
C GLY A 31 5.42 -4.98 5.68
N LEU A 32 5.44 -5.94 4.75
CA LEU A 32 5.22 -5.64 3.32
C LEU A 32 3.78 -5.24 3.00
N THR A 33 2.80 -5.65 3.79
CA THR A 33 1.40 -5.26 3.58
C THR A 33 1.11 -3.86 4.10
N LEU A 34 1.62 -3.51 5.28
CA LEU A 34 1.31 -2.24 5.93
C LEU A 34 2.22 -1.09 5.49
N ALA A 35 3.47 -1.35 5.06
CA ALA A 35 4.36 -0.30 4.60
C ALA A 35 3.76 0.53 3.43
N PRO A 36 3.20 -0.05 2.36
CA PRO A 36 2.54 0.73 1.30
C PRO A 36 1.33 1.53 1.81
N TRP A 37 0.63 1.02 2.83
CA TRP A 37 -0.52 1.71 3.44
C TRP A 37 -0.10 2.96 4.20
N GLU A 38 0.95 2.87 5.01
CA GLU A 38 1.50 4.03 5.73
C GLU A 38 2.08 5.08 4.76
N VAL A 39 2.73 4.65 3.67
CA VAL A 39 3.20 5.58 2.61
C VAL A 39 2.03 6.41 2.07
N ARG A 40 0.87 5.79 1.83
CA ARG A 40 -0.34 6.50 1.38
C ARG A 40 -0.81 7.53 2.39
N ILE A 41 -0.85 7.18 3.68
CA ILE A 41 -1.30 8.10 4.74
C ILE A 41 -0.34 9.29 4.86
N VAL A 42 0.96 9.03 4.86
CA VAL A 42 1.99 10.08 4.91
C VAL A 42 1.86 11.01 3.69
N LEU A 43 1.75 10.46 2.48
CA LEU A 43 1.56 11.26 1.25
C LEU A 43 0.26 12.07 1.27
N ALA A 44 -0.82 11.52 1.85
CA ALA A 44 -2.09 12.21 2.01
C ALA A 44 -2.00 13.42 2.93
N PHE A 45 -1.24 13.32 4.00
CA PHE A 45 -1.04 14.46 4.88
C PHE A 45 -0.29 15.61 4.20
N PHE A 46 0.69 15.31 3.35
CA PHE A 46 1.45 16.33 2.62
C PHE A 46 0.72 16.89 1.39
N GLY A 47 -0.55 16.51 1.15
CA GLY A 47 -1.33 16.95 -0.02
C GLY A 47 -0.77 16.43 -1.37
N LYS A 48 0.20 15.52 -1.34
CA LYS A 48 0.92 15.00 -2.51
C LYS A 48 0.56 13.55 -2.77
N VAL A 49 -0.74 13.21 -2.74
CA VAL A 49 -1.14 11.81 -2.97
C VAL A 49 -0.90 11.42 -4.42
N ASN A 50 0.30 10.93 -4.70
CA ASN A 50 0.61 10.32 -5.98
C ASN A 50 0.15 8.86 -5.95
N GLN A 51 -1.12 8.66 -6.30
CA GLN A 51 -1.77 7.36 -6.29
C GLN A 51 -1.04 6.32 -7.18
N LYS A 52 -0.33 6.76 -8.23
CA LYS A 52 0.48 5.87 -9.07
C LYS A 52 1.66 5.29 -8.29
N LEU A 53 2.37 6.10 -7.49
CA LEU A 53 3.47 5.63 -6.65
C LEU A 53 2.99 4.63 -5.60
N VAL A 54 1.87 4.92 -4.94
CA VAL A 54 1.28 4.02 -3.93
C VAL A 54 0.91 2.67 -4.55
N LYS A 55 0.26 2.67 -5.71
CA LYS A 55 -0.07 1.44 -6.46
C LYS A 55 1.17 0.64 -6.84
N MET A 56 2.21 1.31 -7.31
CA MET A 56 3.46 0.66 -7.68
C MET A 56 4.13 0.02 -6.45
N LEU A 57 4.15 0.72 -5.32
CA LEU A 57 4.68 0.18 -4.06
C LEU A 57 3.91 -1.04 -3.57
N ILE A 58 2.57 -1.02 -3.67
CA ILE A 58 1.74 -2.18 -3.35
C ILE A 58 2.19 -3.35 -4.22
N ILE A 59 2.16 -3.20 -5.55
CA ILE A 59 2.53 -4.27 -6.49
C ILE A 59 3.94 -4.83 -6.20
N ILE A 60 4.93 -3.97 -5.98
CA ILE A 60 6.30 -4.39 -5.67
C ILE A 60 6.34 -5.20 -4.37
N ALA A 61 5.74 -4.68 -3.30
CA ALA A 61 5.69 -5.37 -2.01
C ALA A 61 4.95 -6.71 -2.10
N GLY A 62 3.93 -6.80 -2.95
CA GLY A 62 3.15 -8.02 -3.19
C GLY A 62 3.94 -9.08 -3.91
N ILE A 63 4.61 -8.69 -4.98
CA ILE A 63 5.48 -9.59 -5.73
C ILE A 63 6.58 -10.12 -4.80
N ILE A 64 7.26 -9.26 -4.05
CA ILE A 64 8.31 -9.66 -3.10
C ILE A 64 7.75 -10.64 -2.05
N GLY A 65 6.62 -10.31 -1.43
CA GLY A 65 6.01 -11.16 -0.41
C GLY A 65 5.52 -12.51 -0.96
N VAL A 66 4.85 -12.50 -2.11
CA VAL A 66 4.36 -13.72 -2.77
C VAL A 66 5.52 -14.61 -3.18
N ILE A 67 6.58 -14.06 -3.78
CA ILE A 67 7.79 -14.84 -4.13
C ILE A 67 8.41 -15.45 -2.86
N TYR A 68 8.54 -14.68 -1.78
CA TYR A 68 9.05 -15.18 -0.51
C TYR A 68 8.22 -16.37 0.01
N PHE A 69 6.89 -16.24 0.06
CA PHE A 69 6.02 -17.32 0.56
C PHE A 69 6.01 -18.55 -0.35
N LEU A 70 6.12 -18.37 -1.67
CA LEU A 70 6.27 -19.48 -2.62
C LEU A 70 7.58 -20.24 -2.40
N LEU A 71 8.69 -19.53 -2.17
CA LEU A 71 9.99 -20.16 -1.88
C LEU A 71 9.99 -20.95 -0.57
N GLN A 72 9.21 -20.53 0.42
CA GLN A 72 9.04 -21.27 1.69
C GLN A 72 7.93 -22.33 1.60
N SER A 73 7.32 -22.58 0.43
CA SER A 73 6.18 -23.49 0.26
C SER A 73 4.96 -23.15 1.16
N ARG A 74 4.81 -21.89 1.55
CA ARG A 74 3.74 -21.38 2.41
C ARG A 74 2.57 -20.87 1.55
N TRP A 75 1.90 -21.77 0.85
CA TRP A 75 0.83 -21.43 -0.11
C TRP A 75 -0.34 -20.64 0.50
N ALA A 76 -0.73 -20.93 1.73
CA ALA A 76 -1.79 -20.19 2.43
C ALA A 76 -1.42 -18.71 2.63
N TRP A 77 -0.17 -18.42 3.02
CA TRP A 77 0.33 -17.07 3.19
C TRP A 77 0.50 -16.36 1.84
N ALA A 78 0.93 -17.07 0.79
CA ALA A 78 1.00 -16.51 -0.55
C ALA A 78 -0.39 -16.07 -1.05
N LEU A 79 -1.42 -16.91 -0.86
CA LEU A 79 -2.79 -16.60 -1.25
C LEU A 79 -3.36 -15.44 -0.42
N ALA A 80 -3.12 -15.44 0.89
CA ALA A 80 -3.52 -14.34 1.77
C ALA A 80 -2.85 -13.02 1.37
N MET A 81 -1.56 -13.06 1.05
CA MET A 81 -0.79 -11.89 0.64
C MET A 81 -1.34 -11.32 -0.66
N ALA A 82 -1.56 -12.16 -1.67
CA ALA A 82 -2.15 -11.76 -2.93
C ALA A 82 -3.57 -11.18 -2.74
N GLY A 83 -4.40 -11.81 -1.90
CA GLY A 83 -5.76 -11.35 -1.61
C GLY A 83 -5.79 -9.99 -0.92
N VAL A 84 -5.02 -9.81 0.15
CA VAL A 84 -4.97 -8.54 0.91
C VAL A 84 -4.41 -7.42 0.05
N GLN A 85 -3.32 -7.67 -0.67
CA GLN A 85 -2.73 -6.69 -1.57
C GLN A 85 -3.67 -6.30 -2.72
N GLY A 86 -4.36 -7.28 -3.31
CA GLY A 86 -5.38 -7.03 -4.34
C GLY A 86 -6.53 -6.16 -3.80
N TYR A 87 -6.99 -6.45 -2.58
CA TYR A 87 -8.02 -5.65 -1.91
C TYR A 87 -7.55 -4.20 -1.66
N ILE A 88 -6.33 -4.01 -1.15
CA ILE A 88 -5.75 -2.69 -0.93
C ILE A 88 -5.61 -1.93 -2.26
N TYR A 89 -5.12 -2.58 -3.32
CA TYR A 89 -5.01 -1.99 -4.65
C TYR A 89 -6.36 -1.53 -5.20
N LEU A 90 -7.42 -2.32 -4.98
CA LEU A 90 -8.77 -1.99 -5.40
C LEU A 90 -9.32 -0.78 -4.64
N ILE A 91 -9.11 -0.70 -3.32
CA ILE A 91 -9.48 0.47 -2.50
C ILE A 91 -8.79 1.72 -3.04
N VAL A 92 -7.47 1.66 -3.24
CA VAL A 92 -6.68 2.79 -3.75
C VAL A 92 -7.20 3.23 -5.12
N THR A 93 -7.57 2.27 -5.98
CA THR A 93 -8.15 2.56 -7.29
C THR A 93 -9.53 3.22 -7.20
N ARG A 94 -10.42 2.76 -6.31
CA ARG A 94 -11.73 3.40 -6.09
C ARG A 94 -11.61 4.82 -5.54
N SER A 95 -10.65 5.06 -4.66
CA SER A 95 -10.35 6.41 -4.17
C SER A 95 -9.96 7.35 -5.32
N VAL A 96 -9.20 6.87 -6.31
CA VAL A 96 -8.85 7.65 -7.51
C VAL A 96 -10.08 8.04 -8.32
N SER A 97 -10.98 7.08 -8.58
CA SER A 97 -12.19 7.33 -9.38
C SER A 97 -13.09 8.40 -8.77
N LYS A 98 -13.20 8.44 -7.42
CA LYS A 98 -13.97 9.48 -6.73
C LYS A 98 -13.34 10.87 -6.84
N LEU A 99 -12.01 10.98 -6.80
CA LEU A 99 -11.31 12.25 -6.91
C LEU A 99 -11.42 12.84 -8.32
N ILE A 100 -11.23 12.03 -9.36
CA ILE A 100 -11.37 12.48 -10.76
C ILE A 100 -12.78 13.00 -11.03
N LYS A 101 -13.81 12.25 -10.59
CA LYS A 101 -15.21 12.67 -10.77
C LYS A 101 -15.50 14.00 -10.05
N LYS A 102 -14.86 14.26 -8.91
CA LYS A 102 -15.00 15.53 -8.17
C LYS A 102 -14.35 16.70 -8.92
N GLU A 103 -13.15 16.53 -9.47
CA GLU A 103 -12.48 17.57 -10.27
C GLU A 103 -13.24 17.92 -11.55
N GLU A 104 -13.80 16.93 -12.25
CA GLU A 104 -14.68 17.20 -13.42
C GLU A 104 -15.90 18.02 -13.04
N THR A 105 -16.52 17.72 -11.90
CA THR A 105 -17.73 18.43 -11.44
C THR A 105 -17.42 19.88 -11.05
N ASP A 106 -16.25 20.15 -10.47
CA ASP A 106 -15.83 21.50 -10.09
C ASP A 106 -15.46 22.34 -11.31
N ASN A 107 -14.78 21.75 -12.30
CA ASN A 107 -14.45 22.43 -13.56
C ASN A 107 -15.69 22.76 -14.40
N ASP A 108 -16.68 21.85 -14.47
CA ASP A 108 -17.93 22.13 -15.20
C ASP A 108 -18.74 23.27 -14.57
N LYS A 109 -18.72 23.39 -13.23
CA LYS A 109 -19.33 24.54 -12.53
C LYS A 109 -18.60 25.85 -12.79
N LYS A 110 -17.27 25.82 -12.82
CA LYS A 110 -16.44 27.02 -13.08
C LYS A 110 -16.57 27.53 -14.51
N ASN A 111 -16.86 26.66 -15.47
CA ASN A 111 -17.01 27.03 -16.89
C ASN A 111 -18.43 27.54 -17.23
N LYS A 112 -19.40 27.39 -16.31
CA LYS A 112 -20.81 27.79 -16.49
C LYS A 112 -21.21 29.02 -15.66
N GLY A 113 -20.30 29.62 -14.90
CA GLY A 113 -20.50 30.85 -14.12
C GLY A 113 -19.57 31.95 -14.59
#